data_AF-A0A9X0DKB8-F1
#
_entry.id   AF-A0A9X0DKB8-F1
#
_cell.length_a   1.000
_cell.length_b   1.000
_cell.length_c   1.000
_cell.angle_alpha   90.00
_cell.angle_beta   90.00
_cell.angle_gamma   90.00
#
_symmetry.space_group_name_H-M   'P 1'
#
loop_
_entity.id
_entity.type
_entity.pdbx_description
1 polymer ?
#
loop_
_entity_poly.entity_id
_entity_poly.type
_entity_poly.pdbx_seq_one_letter_code
_entity_poly.pdbx_strand_id
1 'polypeptide(L)' 'MRETGGRGVDLVLNSLSGELLHASWNCVAEFGKMIEIGKKDMLDFGKLQMNNFMQNRSYCCVDMTHLVQKKPQRAGA' A
#
# COMPACT_ATOMS: atom_id res chain seq x y z
N MET A 1 14.73 5.81 -1.61
CA MET A 1 15.82 4.90 -2.06
C MET A 1 17.21 5.32 -1.58
N ARG A 2 17.68 6.55 -1.81
CA ARG A 2 19.01 7.01 -1.37
C ARG A 2 19.27 6.76 0.12
N GLU A 3 18.36 7.22 0.98
CA GLU A 3 18.47 7.11 2.44
C GLU A 3 18.43 5.66 2.97
N THR A 4 18.00 4.70 2.15
CA THR A 4 17.91 3.28 2.51
C THR A 4 19.00 2.45 1.83
N GLY A 5 20.02 3.08 1.23
CA GLY A 5 21.06 2.38 0.46
C GLY A 5 20.51 1.52 -0.68
N GLY A 6 19.38 1.93 -1.28
CA GLY A 6 18.71 1.16 -2.33
C GLY A 6 17.85 -0.02 -1.85
N ARG A 7 17.80 -0.34 -0.55
CA ARG A 7 16.98 -1.45 -0.02
C ARG A 7 15.48 -1.21 -0.12
N GLY A 8 15.03 0.02 0.13
CA GLY A 8 13.62 0.34 0.38
C GLY A 8 13.26 0.30 1.87
N VAL A 9 11.97 0.30 2.17
CA VAL A 9 11.41 0.32 3.53
C VAL A 9 10.50 -0.87 3.79
N ASP A 10 10.45 -1.34 5.03
CA ASP A 10 9.68 -2.53 5.41
C ASP A 10 8.17 -2.29 5.38
N LEU A 11 7.74 -1.05 5.65
CA LEU A 11 6.33 -0.66 5.63
C LEU A 11 6.17 0.69 4.93
N VAL A 12 5.25 0.73 3.95
CA VAL A 12 4.79 1.98 3.32
C VAL A 12 3.31 2.16 3.65
N LEU A 13 2.96 3.28 4.28
CA LEU A 13 1.58 3.74 4.38
C LEU A 13 1.32 4.71 3.21
N ASN A 14 0.56 4.29 2.21
CA ASN A 14 0.29 5.08 1.00
C ASN A 14 -1.12 5.66 1.02
N SER A 15 -1.24 6.89 0.52
CA SER A 15 -2.52 7.56 0.24
C SER A 15 -2.48 8.30 -1.11
N LEU A 16 -1.46 8.02 -1.92
CA LEU A 16 -1.19 8.67 -3.21
C LEU A 16 -1.71 7.83 -4.37
N SER A 17 -1.94 8.45 -5.51
CA SER A 17 -2.56 7.81 -6.69
C SER A 17 -1.72 7.84 -7.95
N GLY A 18 -2.09 7.03 -8.93
CA GLY A 18 -1.46 6.98 -10.25
C GLY A 18 0.02 6.67 -10.17
N GLU A 19 0.86 7.46 -10.84
CA GLU A 19 2.32 7.24 -10.85
C GLU A 19 2.94 7.28 -9.44
N LEU A 20 2.37 8.05 -8.52
CA LEU A 20 2.88 8.12 -7.15
C LEU A 20 2.58 6.84 -6.37
N LEU A 21 1.46 6.16 -6.62
CA LEU A 21 1.20 4.83 -6.06
C LEU A 21 2.27 3.83 -6.51
N HIS A 22 2.62 3.86 -7.80
CA HIS A 22 3.66 3.00 -8.35
C HIS A 22 5.05 3.32 -7.77
N ALA A 23 5.38 4.61 -7.62
CA ALA A 23 6.61 5.03 -6.98
C ALA A 23 6.69 4.56 -5.51
N SER A 24 5.61 4.71 -4.76
CA SER A 24 5.48 4.18 -3.40
C SER A 24 5.64 2.66 -3.37
N TRP A 25 5.06 1.93 -4.33
CA TRP A 25 5.14 0.47 -4.41
C TRP A 25 6.55 -0.03 -4.66
N ASN A 26 7.32 0.72 -5.46
CA ASN A 26 8.73 0.45 -5.71
C ASN A 26 9.62 0.71 -4.49
N CYS A 27 9.18 1.55 -3.55
CA CYS A 27 9.92 1.84 -2.31
C CYS A 27 9.82 0.73 -1.24
N VAL A 28 8.88 -0.21 -1.38
CA VAL A 28 8.74 -1.33 -0.44
C VAL A 28 9.95 -2.26 -0.58
N ALA A 29 10.57 -2.67 0.52
CA ALA A 29 11.69 -3.61 0.49
C ALA A 29 11.21 -5.06 0.21
N GLU A 30 12.13 -5.96 -0.12
CA GLU A 30 11.86 -7.41 -0.12
C GLU A 30 11.24 -7.84 1.24
N PHE A 31 10.21 -8.68 1.21
CA PHE A 31 9.37 -9.07 2.36
C PHE A 31 8.56 -7.93 3.03
N GLY A 32 8.67 -6.70 2.53
CA GLY A 32 7.96 -5.53 3.04
C GLY A 32 6.47 -5.50 2.70
N LYS A 33 5.76 -4.51 3.25
CA LYS A 33 4.32 -4.33 3.07
C LYS A 33 3.96 -2.91 2.67
N MET A 34 3.01 -2.80 1.76
CA MET A 34 2.28 -1.56 1.51
C MET A 34 0.89 -1.65 2.13
N ILE A 35 0.54 -0.64 2.93
CA ILE A 35 -0.80 -0.40 3.43
C ILE A 35 -1.36 0.79 2.66
N GLU A 36 -2.34 0.54 1.81
CA GLU A 36 -3.05 1.56 1.03
C GLU A 36 -4.28 2.04 1.79
N ILE A 37 -4.38 3.34 2.04
CA ILE A 37 -5.57 3.96 2.66
C ILE A 37 -6.35 4.84 1.67
N GLY A 38 -5.80 5.10 0.49
CA GLY A 38 -6.47 5.74 -0.63
C GLY A 38 -7.41 4.79 -1.37
N LYS A 39 -8.50 5.34 -1.92
CA LYS A 39 -9.50 4.56 -2.68
C LYS A 39 -9.53 4.88 -4.17
N LYS A 40 -8.89 5.99 -4.58
CA LYS A 40 -9.01 6.53 -5.93
C LYS A 40 -8.64 5.49 -6.98
N ASP A 41 -7.46 4.89 -6.87
CA ASP A 41 -6.99 3.89 -7.83
C ASP A 41 -7.83 2.60 -7.80
N MET A 42 -8.41 2.24 -6.65
CA MET A 42 -9.32 1.08 -6.58
C MET A 42 -10.63 1.35 -7.34
N LEU A 43 -11.17 2.56 -7.23
CA LEU A 43 -12.38 2.98 -7.94
C LEU A 43 -12.12 3.13 -9.45
N ASP A 44 -10.92 3.57 -9.82
CA ASP A 44 -10.51 3.81 -11.20
C ASP A 44 -9.91 2.54 -11.89
N PHE A 45 -10.07 1.35 -11.29
CA PHE A 45 -9.52 0.07 -11.79
C PHE A 45 -8.01 0.12 -12.07
N GLY A 46 -7.27 0.77 -11.17
CA GLY A 46 -5.82 0.87 -11.18
C GLY A 46 -5.14 -0.50 -11.25
N LYS A 47 -3.99 -0.54 -11.91
CA LYS A 47 -3.20 -1.76 -12.08
C LYS A 47 -2.01 -1.70 -11.15
N LEU A 48 -1.56 -2.85 -10.66
CA LEU A 48 -0.32 -2.97 -9.89
C LEU A 48 0.68 -3.84 -10.65
N GLN A 49 1.96 -3.49 -10.57
CA GLN A 49 3.02 -4.29 -11.17
C GLN A 49 3.22 -5.59 -10.38
N MET A 50 2.97 -6.73 -11.04
CA MET A 50 3.05 -8.06 -10.41
C MET A 50 4.48 -8.48 -10.06
N ASN A 51 5.50 -7.97 -10.77
CA ASN A 51 6.90 -8.34 -10.54
C ASN A 51 7.37 -8.06 -9.11
N ASN A 52 6.84 -7.03 -8.46
CA ASN A 52 7.21 -6.68 -7.08
C ASN A 52 6.78 -7.75 -6.08
N PHE A 53 5.78 -8.59 -6.39
CA PHE A 53 5.39 -9.71 -5.53
C PHE A 53 6.41 -10.86 -5.53
N MET A 54 7.27 -10.97 -6.56
CA MET A 54 8.35 -11.96 -6.60
C MET A 54 9.36 -11.78 -5.46
N GLN A 55 9.42 -10.59 -4.89
CA GLN A 55 10.24 -10.23 -3.72
C GLN A 55 9.47 -10.39 -2.40
N ASN A 56 8.43 -11.24 -2.39
CA ASN A 56 7.57 -11.50 -1.22
C ASN A 56 6.94 -10.24 -0.60
N ARG A 57 6.75 -9.20 -1.40
CA ARG A 57 6.09 -7.96 -0.95
C ARG A 57 4.59 -8.20 -0.79
N SER A 58 4.00 -7.63 0.25
CA SER A 58 2.54 -7.67 0.47
C SER A 58 1.89 -6.32 0.17
N TYR A 59 0.67 -6.34 -0.34
CA TYR A 59 -0.15 -5.14 -0.56
C TYR A 59 -1.50 -5.33 0.14
N CYS A 60 -1.92 -4.38 0.96
CA CYS A 60 -3.16 -4.45 1.73
C CYS A 60 -3.90 -3.11 1.66
N CYS A 61 -5.17 -3.13 1.25
CA CYS A 61 -6.03 -1.95 1.29
C CYS A 61 -6.80 -1.88 2.60
N VAL A 62 -6.84 -0.70 3.21
CA VAL A 62 -7.61 -0.41 4.42
C VAL A 62 -8.52 0.78 4.18
N ASP A 63 -9.82 0.49 4.05
CA ASP A 63 -10.87 1.52 4.04
C ASP A 63 -11.41 1.72 5.45
N MET A 64 -10.95 2.77 6.13
CA MET A 64 -11.38 3.08 7.50
C MET A 64 -12.87 3.45 7.58
N THR A 65 -13.41 4.15 6.58
CA THR A 65 -14.84 4.51 6.54
C THR A 65 -15.70 3.24 6.49
N HIS A 66 -15.33 2.31 5.62
CA HIS A 66 -16.05 1.05 5.46
C HIS A 66 -15.86 0.14 6.68
N LEU A 67 -14.66 0.14 7.28
CA LEU A 67 -14.36 -0.59 8.51
C LEU A 67 -15.24 -0.11 9.66
N VAL A 68 -15.31 1.20 9.91
CA VAL A 68 -16.14 1.79 10.98
C VAL A 68 -17.62 1.49 10.76
N GLN A 69 -18.10 1.58 9.51
CA GLN A 69 -19.51 1.34 9.19
C GLN A 69 -19.93 -0.13 9.32
N LYS A 70 -19.06 -1.09 8.97
CA LYS A 70 -19.43 -2.51 8.89
C LYS A 70 -18.85 -3.38 9.99
N LYS A 71 -17.75 -2.96 10.60
CA LYS A 71 -17.03 -3.70 11.65
C LYS A 71 -16.52 -2.73 12.74
N PRO A 72 -17.41 -1.95 13.40
CA PRO A 72 -17.04 -0.95 14.40
C PRO A 72 -16.18 -1.51 15.54
N GLN A 73 -16.38 -2.78 15.93
CA GLN A 73 -15.57 -3.47 16.94
C GLN A 73 -14.09 -3.60 16.60
N ARG A 74 -13.70 -3.40 15.33
CA ARG A 74 -12.30 -3.41 14.87
C ARG A 74 -11.69 -2.02 14.74
N ALA A 75 -12.48 -0.96 14.83
CA ALA A 75 -12.02 0.41 14.58
C ALA A 75 -11.33 1.07 15.78
N GLY A 76 -11.30 0.40 16.95
CA GLY A 76 -10.93 1.02 18.21
C GLY A 76 -12.09 1.87 18.73
N ALA A 77 -12.53 1.58 19.95
CA ALA A 77 -13.58 2.36 20.63
C ALA A 77 -13.02 3.70 21.12
#